data_AF-A0A6L4ZJY0-F1
#
_entry.id   AF-A0A6L4ZJY0-F1
#
_cell.length_a   1.000
_cell.length_b   1.000
_cell.length_c   1.000
_cell.angle_alpha   90.00
_cell.angle_beta   90.00
_cell.angle_gamma   90.00
#
_symmetry.space_group_name_H-M   'P 1'
#
loop_
_entity.id
_entity.type
_entity.pdbx_description
1 polymer ?
#
loop_
_entity_poly.entity_id
_entity_poly.type
_entity_poly.pdbx_seq_one_letter_code
_entity_poly.pdbx_strand_id
1 'polypeptide(L)' 'MNKVRHVLLAEDNPNDVELTLEALSEQNLANEVVVVQDGAEALDYLYCRGSFSG' A
#
# COMPACT_ATOMS: atom_id res chain seq x y z
N MET A 1 13.68 -18.80 1.00
CA MET A 1 12.27 -18.53 0.70
C MET A 1 12.08 -17.02 0.72
N ASN A 2 11.84 -16.39 -0.43
CA ASN A 2 11.53 -14.96 -0.45
C ASN A 2 10.14 -14.79 0.15
N LYS A 3 10.08 -14.21 1.35
CA LYS A 3 8.82 -13.87 2.01
C LYS A 3 8.11 -12.87 1.09
N VAL A 4 6.88 -13.17 0.68
CA VAL A 4 6.00 -12.20 0.02
C VAL A 4 5.91 -11.00 0.96
N ARG A 5 6.30 -9.82 0.48
CA ARG A 5 6.38 -8.59 1.29
C ARG A 5 5.25 -7.68 0.86
N HIS A 6 4.31 -7.40 1.75
CA HIS A 6 3.25 -6.42 1.48
C HIS A 6 3.86 -5.06 1.08
N VAL A 7 3.24 -4.39 0.12
CA VAL A 7 3.61 -3.04 -0.31
C VAL A 7 2.59 -2.08 0.29
N LEU A 8 3.07 -1.01 0.92
CA LEU A 8 2.23 0.10 1.37
C LEU A 8 2.43 1.26 0.40
N LEU A 9 1.36 1.67 -0.29
CA LEU A 9 1.32 2.80 -1.21
C LEU A 9 0.59 3.96 -0.52
N ALA A 10 1.28 5.07 -0.29
CA ALA A 10 0.67 6.30 0.21
C ALA A 10 0.47 7.28 -0.95
N GLU A 11 -0.77 7.47 -1.37
CA GLU A 11 -1.14 8.28 -2.54
C GLU A 11 -2.57 8.82 -2.35
N ASP A 12 -2.74 10.14 -2.45
CA ASP A 12 -4.02 10.84 -2.25
C ASP A 12 -4.79 11.02 -3.57
N ASN A 13 -4.13 10.90 -4.72
CA ASN A 13 -4.75 11.00 -6.02
C ASN A 13 -5.22 9.63 -6.53
N PRO A 14 -6.55 9.43 -6.72
CA PRO A 14 -7.08 8.14 -7.17
C PRO A 14 -6.58 7.71 -8.55
N ASN A 15 -6.27 8.65 -9.44
CA ASN A 15 -5.72 8.32 -10.76
C ASN A 15 -4.29 7.79 -10.63
N ASP A 16 -3.49 8.36 -9.73
CA ASP A 16 -2.11 7.91 -9.52
C ASP A 16 -2.06 6.56 -8.79
N VAL A 17 -3.03 6.31 -7.90
CA VAL A 17 -3.25 4.97 -7.31
C VAL A 17 -3.50 3.94 -8.40
N GLU A 18 -4.46 4.19 -9.29
CA GLU A 18 -4.82 3.26 -10.37
C GLU A 18 -3.61 2.97 -11.28
N LEU A 19 -2.95 4.01 -11.77
CA LEU A 19 -1.76 3.89 -12.62
C LEU A 19 -0.62 3.12 -11.94
N THR A 20 -0.41 3.35 -10.65
CA THR A 20 0.64 2.67 -9.88
C THR A 20 0.29 1.20 -9.66
N LEU A 21 -0.98 0.88 -9.35
CA LEU A 21 -1.43 -0.49 -9.18
C LEU A 21 -1.35 -1.28 -10.48
N GLU A 22 -1.74 -0.69 -11.61
CA GLU A 22 -1.57 -1.28 -12.94
C GLU A 22 -0.10 -1.62 -13.21
N ALA A 23 0.80 -0.64 -13.04
CA ALA A 23 2.23 -0.84 -13.24
C ALA A 23 2.84 -1.93 -12.33
N LEU A 24 2.39 -2.02 -11.06
CA LEU A 24 2.82 -3.07 -10.13
C LEU A 24 2.30 -4.44 -10.53
N SER A 25 1.07 -4.52 -11.05
CA SER A 25 0.47 -5.77 -11.53
C SER A 25 1.19 -6.35 -12.74
N GLU A 26 1.65 -5.50 -13.67
CA GLU A 26 2.40 -5.90 -14.86
C GLU A 26 3.76 -6.55 -14.53
N GLN A 27 4.37 -6.16 -13.41
CA GLN A 27 5.65 -6.72 -12.95
C GLN A 27 5.51 -8.08 -12.24
N ASN A 28 4.32 -8.71 -12.26
CA ASN A 28 4.02 -9.96 -11.55
C ASN A 28 4.41 -9.89 -10.05
N LEU A 29 4.28 -8.70 -9.45
CA LEU A 29 4.55 -8.55 -8.04
C LEU A 29 3.41 -9.22 -7.26
N ALA A 30 3.61 -10.46 -6.82
CA ALA A 30 2.64 -11.24 -6.04
C ALA A 30 2.40 -10.69 -4.61
N ASN A 31 2.82 -9.45 -4.35
CA ASN A 31 2.70 -8.79 -3.07
C ASN A 31 1.34 -8.10 -3.01
N GLU A 32 0.62 -8.29 -1.90
CA GLU A 32 -0.56 -7.48 -1.61
C GLU A 32 -0.16 -6.01 -1.45
N VAL A 33 -0.87 -5.13 -2.14
CA VAL A 33 -0.68 -3.68 -2.07
C VAL A 33 -1.78 -3.10 -1.20
N VAL A 34 -1.41 -2.42 -0.12
CA VAL A 34 -2.31 -1.64 0.72
C VAL A 34 -2.15 -0.17 0.34
N VAL A 35 -3.26 0.50 0.07
CA VAL A 35 -3.27 1.93 -0.26
C VAL A 35 -3.75 2.73 0.95
N VAL A 36 -3.05 3.81 1.26
CA VAL A 36 -3.40 4.81 2.28
C VAL A 36 -3.39 6.19 1.65
N GLN A 37 -4.24 7.10 2.14
CA GLN A 37 -4.45 8.39 1.49
C GLN A 37 -3.36 9.41 1.83
N ASP A 38 -2.69 9.28 2.97
CA ASP A 38 -1.68 10.26 3.35
C ASP A 38 -0.58 9.66 4.24
N GLY A 39 0.37 10.50 4.63
CA GLY A 39 1.47 10.11 5.51
C GLY A 39 1.01 9.78 6.94
N ALA A 40 -0.08 10.36 7.43
CA ALA A 40 -0.60 10.04 8.77
C ALA A 40 -1.22 8.64 8.78
N GLU A 41 -2.05 8.30 7.79
CA GLU A 41 -2.58 6.95 7.60
C GLU A 41 -1.47 5.93 7.35
N ALA A 42 -0.41 6.30 6.62
CA ALA A 42 0.75 5.44 6.44
C ALA A 42 1.46 5.11 7.77
N LEU A 43 1.63 6.11 8.63
CA LEU A 43 2.21 5.91 9.96
C LEU A 43 1.27 5.09 10.85
N ASP A 44 -0.03 5.33 10.79
CA ASP A 44 -1.02 4.56 11.54
C ASP A 44 -1.03 3.08 11.10
N TYR A 45 -0.92 2.81 9.80
CA TYR A 45 -0.74 1.44 9.29
C TYR A 45 0.56 0.80 9.82
N LEU A 46 1.70 1.50 9.70
CA LEU A 46 3.01 0.98 10.10
C LEU A 46 3.14 0.71 11.60
N TYR A 47 2.45 1.48 12.43
CA TYR A 47 2.49 1.35 13.89
C TYR A 47 1.25 0.68 14.48
N CYS A 48 0.34 0.14 13.65
CA CYS A 48 -0.92 -0.50 14.08
C CYS A 48 -1.75 0.41 15.00
N ARG A 49 -1.98 1.66 14.58
CA ARG A 49 -2.74 2.68 15.32
C ARG A 49 -4.03 3.03 14.59
N GLY A 50 -4.91 3.74 15.29
CA GLY A 50 -6.13 4.29 14.71
C GLY A 50 -7.01 3.19 14.09
N SER A 51 -7.38 3.38 12.82
CA SER A 51 -8.21 2.44 12.06
C SER A 51 -7.56 1.06 11.82
N PHE A 52 -6.24 0.94 12.05
CA PHE A 52 -5.47 -0.30 11.85
C PHE A 52 -5.08 -0.98 13.17
N SER A 53 -5.65 -0.56 14.31
CA SER A 53 -5.46 -1.26 15.58
C SER A 53 -6.27 -2.55 15.64
N GLY A 54 -5.64 -3.66 16.05
CA GLY A 54 -6.26 -4.98 16.24
C GLY A 54 -5.66 -5.74 17.41
#